data_AF-F1AP85-F1
#
_entry.id   AF-F1AP85-F1
#
_cell.length_a   1.000
_cell.length_b   1.000
_cell.length_c   1.000
_cell.angle_alpha   90.00
_cell.angle_beta   90.00
_cell.angle_gamma   90.00
#
_symmetry.space_group_name_H-M   'P 1'
#
loop_
_entity.id
_entity.type
_entity.pdbx_description
1 polymer ?
#
loop_
_entity_poly.entity_id
_entity_poly.type
_entity_poly.pdbx_seq_one_letter_code
_entity_poly.pdbx_strand_id
1 'polypeptide(L)' 'STISFVSVLMFIFIMWESMSTNRQILFPTQTSNSIEWIQNLPPPEHSYSELPTIITLK' A
#
# COMPACT_ATOMS: atom_id res chain seq x y z
N SER A 1 18.97 -19.33 15.80
CA SER A 1 19.53 -18.50 14.71
C SER A 1 19.13 -18.94 13.32
N THR A 2 18.93 -20.24 13.05
CA THR A 2 18.49 -20.73 11.72
C THR A 2 17.08 -20.26 11.35
N ILE A 3 16.13 -20.26 12.30
CA ILE A 3 14.76 -19.79 12.06
C ILE A 3 14.72 -18.31 11.64
N SER A 4 15.50 -17.45 12.31
CA SER A 4 15.61 -16.03 11.98
C SER A 4 16.28 -15.79 10.63
N PHE A 5 17.24 -16.64 10.25
CA PHE A 5 17.86 -16.60 8.93
C PHE A 5 16.86 -16.98 7.83
N VAL A 6 16.12 -18.07 8.04
CA VAL A 6 15.07 -18.52 7.11
C VAL A 6 13.96 -17.48 6.98
N SER A 7 13.55 -16.80 8.06
CA SER A 7 12.52 -15.76 7.98
C SER A 7 12.95 -14.57 7.13
N VAL A 8 14.23 -14.18 7.16
CA VAL A 8 14.74 -13.08 6.31
C VAL A 8 14.77 -13.51 4.84
N LEU A 9 15.18 -14.74 4.54
CA LEU A 9 15.14 -15.28 3.17
C LEU A 9 13.71 -15.32 2.63
N MET A 10 12.74 -15.76 3.44
CA MET A 10 11.33 -15.77 3.08
C MET A 10 10.78 -14.35 2.86
N PHE A 11 11.16 -13.39 3.71
CA PHE A 11 10.77 -11.99 3.56
C PHE A 11 11.27 -11.40 2.22
N ILE A 12 12.53 -11.65 1.87
CA ILE A 12 13.11 -11.20 0.59
C ILE A 12 12.38 -11.85 -0.59
N PHE A 13 12.07 -13.15 -0.51
CA PHE A 13 11.34 -13.86 -1.56
C PHE A 13 9.94 -13.28 -1.78
N ILE A 14 9.19 -13.01 -0.70
CA ILE A 14 7.85 -12.41 -0.78
C ILE A 14 7.91 -11.02 -1.41
N MET A 15 8.89 -10.19 -1.01
CA MET A 15 9.10 -8.86 -1.60
C MET A 15 9.38 -8.96 -3.10
N TRP A 16 10.31 -9.82 -3.52
CA TRP A 16 10.65 -10.04 -4.93
C TRP A 16 9.45 -10.52 -5.76
N GLU A 17 8.71 -11.51 -5.24
CA GLU A 17 7.52 -12.07 -5.91
C GLU A 17 6.44 -11.01 -6.10
N SER A 18 6.22 -10.16 -5.09
CA SER A 18 5.23 -9.08 -5.17
C SER A 18 5.57 -8.03 -6.25
N MET A 19 6.86 -7.65 -6.38
CA MET A 19 7.32 -6.69 -7.38
C MET A 19 7.27 -7.26 -8.80
N SER A 20 7.58 -8.56 -8.96
CA SER A 20 7.55 -9.22 -10.27
C SER A 20 6.12 -9.41 -10.80
N THR A 21 5.17 -9.72 -9.91
CA THR A 21 3.79 -10.05 -10.30
C THR A 21 2.86 -8.83 -10.48
N ASN A 22 3.26 -7.63 -10.04
CA ASN A 22 2.49 -6.37 -10.18
C ASN A 22 0.98 -6.53 -9.91
N ARG A 23 0.61 -7.30 -8.88
CA ARG A 23 -0.80 -7.58 -8.57
C ARG A 23 -1.52 -6.29 -8.17
N GLN A 24 -2.59 -5.96 -8.88
CA GLN A 24 -3.46 -4.85 -8.51
C GLN A 24 -4.33 -5.23 -7.30
N ILE A 25 -4.56 -4.26 -6.43
CA ILE A 25 -5.39 -4.42 -5.23
C ILE A 25 -6.86 -4.29 -5.66
N LEU A 26 -7.61 -5.40 -5.60
CA LEU A 26 -9.03 -5.43 -5.98
C LEU A 26 -9.95 -4.88 -4.88
N PHE A 27 -9.61 -5.15 -3.62
CA PHE A 27 -10.37 -4.71 -2.45
C PHE A 27 -9.40 -4.30 -1.34
N PRO A 28 -9.30 -3.00 -0.99
CA PRO A 28 -8.48 -2.58 0.14
C PRO A 28 -9.12 -3.07 1.44
N THR A 29 -8.34 -3.76 2.27
CA THR A 29 -8.79 -4.24 3.60
C THR A 29 -8.53 -3.22 4.71
N GLN A 30 -8.04 -2.03 4.37
CA GLN A 30 -7.67 -0.99 5.32
C GLN A 30 -8.86 -0.11 5.65
N THR A 31 -8.96 0.30 6.91
CA THR A 31 -9.90 1.34 7.33
C THR A 31 -9.38 2.70 6.90
N SER A 32 -10.21 3.51 6.24
CA SER A 32 -9.87 4.83 5.68
C SER A 32 -9.70 5.93 6.75
N ASN A 33 -8.92 5.65 7.79
CA ASN A 33 -8.69 6.58 8.91
C ASN A 33 -7.70 7.69 8.55
N SER A 34 -6.79 7.45 7.60
CA SER A 34 -5.94 8.46 6.99
C SER A 34 -6.31 8.65 5.52
N ILE A 35 -6.16 9.88 5.03
CA ILE A 35 -6.60 10.27 3.69
C ILE A 35 -5.80 9.61 2.56
N GLU A 36 -4.57 9.19 2.85
CA GLU A 36 -3.71 8.45 1.90
C GLU A 36 -4.35 7.11 1.46
N TRP A 37 -5.12 6.46 2.33
CA TRP A 37 -5.78 5.19 2.00
C TRP A 37 -7.02 5.33 1.11
N ILE A 38 -7.43 6.56 0.81
CA ILE A 38 -8.52 6.88 -0.14
C ILE A 38 -7.94 7.11 -1.55
N GLN A 39 -6.62 7.26 -1.68
CA GLN A 39 -5.99 7.51 -2.98
C GLN A 39 -5.89 6.24 -3.83
N ASN A 40 -5.74 6.44 -5.14
CA ASN A 40 -5.42 5.37 -6.07
C ASN A 40 -4.04 4.77 -5.76
N LEU A 41 -3.89 3.48 -6.04
CA LEU A 41 -2.63 2.74 -5.90
C LEU A 41 -2.19 2.30 -7.30
N PRO A 42 -1.16 2.94 -7.92
CA PRO A 42 -0.29 3.99 -7.40
C PRO A 42 -0.92 5.40 -7.45
N PRO A 43 -0.45 6.33 -6.59
CA PRO A 43 -0.93 7.71 -6.62
C PRO A 43 -0.41 8.43 -7.87
N PRO A 44 -1.18 9.39 -8.42
CA PRO A 44 -0.70 10.25 -9.49
C PRO A 44 0.39 11.21 -8.99
N GLU A 45 1.21 11.71 -9.92
CA GLU A 45 2.32 12.64 -9.67
C GLU A 45 1.87 13.89 -8.89
N HIS A 46 0.69 14.40 -9.24
CA HIS A 46 -0.05 15.36 -8.43
C HIS A 46 -1.19 14.64 -7.71
N SER A 47 -0.91 14.25 -6.47
CA SER A 47 -1.77 13.33 -5.69
C SER A 47 -3.14 13.94 -5.32
N TYR A 48 -3.28 15.26 -5.33
CA TYR A 48 -4.55 15.98 -5.16
C TYR A 48 -4.62 17.16 -6.13
N SER A 49 -5.78 17.37 -6.75
CA SER A 49 -6.08 18.57 -7.55
C SER A 49 -6.33 19.80 -6.68
N GLU A 50 -6.81 19.58 -5.46
CA GLU A 50 -7.13 20.60 -4.46
C GLU A 50 -6.80 20.07 -3.07
N LEU A 51 -6.47 20.97 -2.13
CA LEU A 51 -6.21 20.57 -0.75
C LEU A 51 -7.47 19.92 -0.19
N PRO A 52 -7.38 18.69 0.36
CA PRO A 52 -8.53 18.09 1.02
C PRO A 52 -8.82 18.86 2.31
N THR A 53 -9.71 19.84 2.24
CA THR A 53 -10.24 20.51 3.41
C THR A 53 -11.19 19.55 4.11
N ILE A 54 -10.65 18.84 5.10
CA ILE A 54 -11.30 18.06 6.15
C ILE A 54 -12.44 17.16 5.65
N ILE A 55 -12.26 15.85 5.79
CA ILE A 55 -13.11 14.69 5.49
C ILE A 55 -14.52 14.75 6.15
N THR A 56 -15.19 15.91 6.29
CA THR A 56 -16.26 16.17 7.28
C THR A 56 -17.52 16.90 6.80
N LEU A 57 -17.73 17.24 5.53
CA LEU A 57 -19.02 17.83 5.09
C LEU A 57 -19.86 16.99 4.12
N LYS A 58 -19.73 15.65 4.13
CA LYS A 58 -20.87 14.74 3.95
C LYS A 58 -20.56 13.31 4.38
#